data_AF-A0AAX2L6S2-F1
#
_entry.id   AF-A0AAX2L6S2-F1
#
_cell.length_a   1.000
_cell.length_b   1.000
_cell.length_c   1.000
_cell.angle_alpha   90.00
_cell.angle_beta   90.00
_cell.angle_gamma   90.00
#
_symmetry.space_group_name_H-M   'P 1'
#
loop_
_entity.id
_entity.type
_entity.pdbx_description
1 polymer ?
#
loop_
_entity_poly.entity_id
_entity_poly.type
_entity_poly.pdbx_seq_one_letter_code
_entity_poly.pdbx_strand_id
1 'polypeptide(L)'
;MNKSEHRHQLIRALITKNKIHTQAELQALLAKNDIQVTQATLSRDIKNMNLSKVREEDSAYYVLNNGSISKWGKNVSNSTWKTPLSGCAQFNTKSY
;
A
#
# COMPACT_ATOMS: atom_id res chain seq x y z
N MET A 1 -0.42 -9.02 23.97
CA MET A 1 -0.13 -9.42 22.57
C MET A 1 -0.24 -8.18 21.69
N ASN A 2 0.83 -7.79 20.99
CA ASN A 2 0.86 -6.54 20.23
C ASN A 2 0.01 -6.68 18.96
N LYS A 3 -1.01 -5.83 18.79
CA LYS A 3 -1.91 -5.87 17.61
C LYS A 3 -1.15 -5.72 16.28
N SER A 4 -0.02 -5.01 16.30
CA SER A 4 0.84 -4.79 15.13
C SER A 4 1.53 -6.07 14.67
N GLU A 5 2.09 -6.85 15.60
CA GLU A 5 2.81 -8.10 15.30
C GLU A 5 1.87 -9.15 14.70
N HIS A 6 0.68 -9.30 15.28
CA HIS A 6 -0.31 -10.25 14.78
C HIS A 6 -0.74 -9.90 13.35
N ARG A 7 -0.96 -8.60 13.06
CA ARG A 7 -1.27 -8.14 11.71
C ARG A 7 -0.14 -8.44 10.73
N HIS A 8 1.12 -8.18 11.11
CA HIS A 8 2.28 -8.43 10.23
C HIS A 8 2.45 -9.91 9.92
N GLN A 9 2.27 -10.78 10.91
CA GLN A 9 2.26 -12.24 10.71
C GLN A 9 1.15 -12.67 9.75
N LEU A 10 -0.05 -12.10 9.91
CA LEU A 10 -1.17 -12.41 9.03
C LEU A 10 -0.90 -11.93 7.59
N ILE A 11 -0.38 -10.72 7.41
CA ILE A 11 -0.02 -10.18 6.09
C ILE A 11 1.02 -11.08 5.42
N ARG A 12 2.03 -11.54 6.17
CA ARG A 12 3.02 -12.51 5.67
C ARG A 12 2.36 -13.80 5.18
N ALA A 13 1.52 -14.40 6.02
CA ALA A 13 0.82 -15.63 5.68
C ALA A 13 -0.10 -15.46 4.45
N LEU A 14 -0.79 -14.31 4.34
CA LEU A 14 -1.68 -14.01 3.23
C LEU A 14 -0.93 -13.85 1.92
N ILE A 15 0.22 -13.15 1.93
CA ILE A 15 1.05 -12.92 0.74
C ILE A 15 1.75 -14.20 0.28
N THR A 16 2.10 -15.10 1.21
CA THR A 16 2.65 -16.41 0.86
C THR A 16 1.57 -17.36 0.33
N LYS A 17 0.35 -17.31 0.87
CA LYS A 17 -0.76 -18.19 0.44
C LYS A 17 -1.47 -17.71 -0.82
N ASN A 18 -1.55 -16.40 -1.06
CA ASN A 18 -2.29 -15.79 -2.16
C ASN A 18 -1.39 -14.81 -2.91
N LYS A 19 -1.45 -14.83 -4.25
CA LYS A 19 -0.83 -13.79 -5.08
C LYS A 19 -1.67 -12.52 -4.97
N ILE A 20 -1.24 -11.59 -4.12
CA ILE A 20 -1.92 -10.30 -3.92
C ILE A 20 -1.44 -9.33 -5.00
N HIS A 21 -2.34 -8.82 -5.83
CA HIS A 21 -1.98 -7.88 -6.89
C HIS A 21 -2.19 -6.41 -6.47
N THR A 22 -3.17 -6.19 -5.59
CA THR A 22 -3.63 -4.87 -5.15
C THR A 22 -3.72 -4.72 -3.63
N GLN A 23 -3.62 -3.48 -3.14
CA GLN A 23 -3.83 -3.18 -1.71
C GLN A 23 -5.27 -3.44 -1.26
N ALA A 24 -6.24 -3.31 -2.16
CA ALA A 24 -7.65 -3.57 -1.88
C ALA A 24 -7.91 -5.06 -1.61
N GLU A 25 -7.28 -5.96 -2.38
CA GLU A 25 -7.34 -7.41 -2.11
C GLU A 25 -6.73 -7.76 -0.75
N LEU A 26 -5.58 -7.17 -0.41
CA LEU A 26 -4.97 -7.38 0.90
C LEU A 26 -5.90 -6.93 2.03
N GLN A 27 -6.57 -5.79 1.84
CA GLN A 27 -7.54 -5.25 2.79
C GLN A 27 -8.75 -6.20 2.96
N ALA A 28 -9.31 -6.70 1.86
CA ALA A 28 -10.43 -7.64 1.91
C ALA A 28 -10.07 -8.94 2.63
N LEU A 29 -8.85 -9.45 2.42
CA LEU A 29 -8.37 -10.65 3.09
C LEU A 29 -8.13 -10.43 4.59
N LEU A 30 -7.63 -9.25 4.98
CA LEU A 30 -7.50 -8.87 6.39
C LEU A 30 -8.86 -8.73 7.06
N ALA A 31 -9.83 -8.12 6.37
CA ALA A 31 -11.20 -7.98 6.87
C ALA A 31 -11.87 -9.35 7.08
N LYS A 32 -11.60 -10.34 6.23
CA LYS A 32 -12.04 -11.74 6.43
C LYS A 32 -11.46 -12.40 7.69
N ASN A 33 -10.34 -11.90 8.20
CA ASN A 33 -9.70 -12.37 9.42
C ASN A 33 -10.02 -11.47 10.63
N ASP A 34 -11.12 -10.71 10.57
CA ASP A 34 -11.57 -9.77 11.61
C ASP A 34 -10.61 -8.58 11.86
N ILE A 35 -9.64 -8.36 10.96
CA ILE A 35 -8.71 -7.24 11.06
C ILE A 35 -9.13 -6.13 10.09
N GLN A 36 -9.76 -5.09 10.62
CA GLN A 36 -10.07 -3.90 9.84
C GLN A 36 -8.83 -2.99 9.75
N VAL A 37 -8.34 -2.77 8.52
CA VAL A 37 -7.29 -1.80 8.24
C VAL A 37 -7.64 -0.93 7.05
N THR A 38 -7.14 0.30 7.07
CA THR A 38 -7.26 1.22 5.94
C THR A 38 -6.14 1.02 4.94
N GLN A 39 -6.35 1.48 3.72
CA GLN A 39 -5.34 1.49 2.66
C GLN A 39 -4.09 2.31 3.05
N ALA A 40 -4.24 3.38 3.85
CA ALA A 40 -3.12 4.16 4.37
C ALA A 40 -2.27 3.37 5.38
N THR A 41 -2.92 2.64 6.29
CA THR A 41 -2.24 1.75 7.25
C THR A 41 -1.49 0.65 6.52
N LEU A 42 -2.15 0.02 5.53
CA LEU A 42 -1.54 -1.02 4.69
C LEU A 42 -0.34 -0.51 3.90
N SER A 43 -0.42 0.69 3.33
CA SER A 43 0.71 1.31 2.63
C SER A 43 1.93 1.46 3.55
N ARG A 44 1.70 1.87 4.80
CA ARG A 44 2.75 2.00 5.82
C ARG A 44 3.29 0.63 6.24
N ASP A 45 2.43 -0.35 6.49
CA ASP A 45 2.85 -1.72 6.83
C ASP A 45 3.65 -2.38 5.71
N ILE A 46 3.25 -2.20 4.44
CA ILE A 46 3.98 -2.73 3.27
C ILE A 46 5.40 -2.16 3.20
N LYS A 47 5.54 -0.85 3.45
CA LYS A 47 6.85 -0.19 3.52
C LYS A 47 7.68 -0.70 4.71
N ASN A 48 7.06 -0.84 5.88
CA ASN A 48 7.73 -1.33 7.10
C ASN A 48 8.16 -2.80 6.99
N MET A 49 7.42 -3.63 6.26
CA MET A 49 7.72 -5.06 6.05
C MET A 49 8.62 -5.32 4.84
N ASN A 50 9.12 -4.26 4.17
CA ASN A 50 9.97 -4.37 2.98
C ASN A 50 9.35 -5.24 1.87
N LEU A 51 8.03 -5.21 1.73
CA LEU A 51 7.30 -5.93 0.70
C LEU A 51 7.63 -5.34 -0.67
N SER A 52 8.05 -6.20 -1.61
CA SER A 52 8.42 -5.81 -2.96
C SER A 52 7.35 -6.26 -3.95
N LYS A 53 7.00 -5.41 -4.92
CA LYS A 53 6.08 -5.80 -6.00
C LYS A 53 6.90 -6.35 -7.15
N VAL A 54 6.79 -7.66 -7.40
CA VAL A 54 7.44 -8.34 -8.52
C VAL A 54 6.47 -8.37 -9.69
N ARG A 55 6.98 -8.13 -10.90
CA ARG A 55 6.28 -8.34 -12.16
C ARG A 55 6.79 -9.64 -12.77
N GLU A 56 5.89 -10.58 -13.01
CA GLU A 56 6.13 -11.87 -13.62
C GLU A 56 5.26 -11.92 -14.89
N GLU A 57 5.87 -11.88 -16.07
CA GLU A 57 5.25 -11.87 -17.41
C GLU A 57 3.99 -11.00 -17.57
N ASP A 58 2.83 -11.45 -17.10
CA ASP A 58 1.52 -10.78 -17.20
C ASP A 58 0.97 -10.29 -15.83
N SER A 59 1.56 -10.74 -14.73
CA SER A 59 1.04 -10.58 -13.38
C SER A 59 2.01 -9.86 -12.46
N ALA A 60 1.52 -8.83 -11.76
CA ALA A 60 2.29 -8.10 -10.76
C ALA A 60 1.74 -8.38 -9.36
N TYR A 61 2.53 -9.00 -8.48
CA TYR A 61 2.12 -9.38 -7.14
C TYR A 61 3.13 -8.97 -6.07
N TYR A 62 2.67 -8.83 -4.83
CA TYR A 62 3.54 -8.54 -3.68
C TYR A 62 4.26 -9.81 -3.22
N VAL A 63 5.54 -9.68 -2.89
CA VAL A 63 6.36 -10.74 -2.33
C VAL A 63 7.16 -10.24 -1.13
N LEU A 64 7.39 -11.13 -0.18
CA LEU A 64 8.27 -10.89 0.94
C LEU A 64 9.72 -10.96 0.48
N ASN A 65 10.46 -9.88 0.70
CA ASN A 65 11.88 -9.86 0.45
C ASN A 65 12.60 -10.21 1.75
N ASN A 66 13.11 -11.44 1.85
CA ASN A 66 13.71 -11.96 3.09
C ASN A 66 15.12 -11.38 3.38
N GLY A 67 15.57 -10.37 2.63
CA GLY A 67 16.75 -9.55 2.96
C GLY A 67 17.75 -9.48 1.80
N SER A 68 17.56 -8.55 0.87
CA SER A 68 18.64 -7.97 0.03
C SER A 68 18.19 -6.99 -1.08
N ILE A 69 16.90 -6.79 -1.35
CA ILE A 69 16.47 -5.95 -2.50
C ILE A 69 15.55 -4.80 -2.04
N SER A 70 16.14 -3.77 -1.44
CA SER A 70 15.49 -2.48 -1.23
C SER A 70 15.42 -1.73 -2.56
N LYS A 71 14.41 -2.02 -3.39
CA LYS A 71 14.19 -1.32 -4.66
C LYS A 71 12.74 -0.87 -4.78
N TRP A 72 12.39 0.16 -4.01
CA TRP A 72 11.29 1.04 -4.40
C TRP A 72 11.75 1.77 -5.67
N GLY A 73 10.96 1.67 -6.74
CA GLY A 73 11.37 1.98 -8.11
C GLY A 73 12.04 3.35 -8.25
N LYS A 74 13.35 3.35 -8.54
CA LYS A 74 14.01 4.48 -9.18
C LYS A 74 13.51 4.57 -10.61
N ASN A 75 12.44 5.33 -10.81
CA ASN A 75 12.11 6.07 -12.03
C ASN A 75 11.12 7.18 -11.64
N VAL A 76 11.63 8.15 -10.87
CA VAL A 76 11.05 9.49 -10.82
C VAL A 76 11.94 10.34 -11.72
N SER A 77 11.75 10.20 -13.03
CA SER A 77 12.30 11.16 -13.99
C SER A 77 11.66 12.51 -13.70
N ASN A 78 12.50 13.54 -13.48
CA ASN A 78 12.15 14.95 -13.30
C ASN A 78 10.75 15.37 -13.77
N SER A 79 9.89 15.77 -12.83
CA SER A 79 8.79 16.70 -13.10
C SER A 79 8.56 17.58 -11.88
N THR A 80 9.42 18.58 -11.76
CA THR A 80 9.18 19.93 -11.23
C THR A 80 7.79 20.20 -10.61
N TRP A 81 7.67 20.15 -9.29
CA TRP A 81 6.61 20.88 -8.58
C TRP A 81 7.05 22.33 -8.44
N LYS A 82 6.86 23.15 -9.47
CA LYS A 82 6.88 24.60 -9.28
C LYS A 82 5.43 25.01 -9.00
N THR A 83 5.18 25.43 -7.78
CA THR A 83 3.99 26.19 -7.41
C THR A 83 3.89 27.41 -8.33
N PRO A 84 2.69 27.73 -8.82
CA PRO A 84 2.26 29.12 -8.79
C PRO A 84 1.12 29.28 -7.79
N LEU A 85 1.36 30.16 -6.81
CA LEU A 85 0.33 30.78 -5.99
C LEU A 85 -0.73 31.38 -6.93
N SER A 86 -1.96 30.83 -6.91
CA SER A 86 -3.24 31.58 -6.98
C SER A 86 -4.39 30.64 -7.26
N GLY A 87 -5.46 30.77 -6.46
CA GLY A 87 -6.79 30.30 -6.84
C GLY A 87 -7.40 29.24 -5.91
N CYS A 88 -7.71 29.62 -4.68
CA CYS A 88 -8.68 28.89 -3.87
C CYS A 88 -10.06 28.97 -4.56
N ALA A 89 -10.46 27.91 -5.28
CA ALA A 89 -11.84 27.72 -5.71
C ALA A 89 -12.62 27.06 -4.57
N GLN A 90 -13.39 27.87 -3.84
CA GLN A 90 -14.24 27.45 -2.74
C GLN A 90 -15.66 27.26 -3.28
N PHE A 91 -16.09 26.02 -3.51
CA PHE A 91 -17.49 25.66 -3.66
C PHE A 91 -17.97 25.07 -2.33
N ASN A 92 -18.94 25.72 -1.65
CA ASN A 92 -20.28 25.14 -1.50
C ASN A 92 -21.27 26.05 -0.73
N THR A 93 -22.51 26.06 -1.24
CA THR A 93 -23.83 26.24 -0.59
C THR A 93 -24.11 27.44 0.31
N LYS A 94 -25.09 28.26 -0.12
CA LYS A 94 -26.32 28.48 0.66
C LYS A 94 -27.50 28.85 -0.24
N SER A 95 -28.52 28.00 -0.18
CA SER A 95 -29.90 28.27 -0.55
C SER A 95 -30.52 29.17 0.53
N TYR A 96 -31.15 30.28 0.12
CA TYR A 96 -32.42 30.85 0.60
C TYR A 96 -32.75 32.07 -0.27
#